data_AF-A0A1A8IB13-F1
#
_entry.id   AF-A0A1A8IB13-F1
#
_cell.length_a   1.000
_cell.length_b   1.000
_cell.length_c   1.000
_cell.angle_alpha   90.00
_cell.angle_beta   90.00
_cell.angle_gamma   90.00
#
_symmetry.space_group_name_H-M   'P 1'
#
loop_
_entity.id
_entity.type
_entity.pdbx_description
1 polymer ?
#
loop_
_entity_poly.entity_id
_entity_poly.type
_entity_poly.pdbx_seq_one_letter_code
_entity_poly.pdbx_strand_id
1 'polypeptide(L)'
;GSALVKLGNTTIICGIKAELTNPTVDAPGKGYIVPNVDLPPLCSSRFRPGPPGEQAQAASQFIADIIESSEVIKKEDLCIGRGK
;
A
#
# COMPACT_ATOMS: atom_id res chain seq x y z
N GLY A 1 -6.45 6.77 -8.39
CA GLY A 1 -5.87 6.32 -9.69
C GLY A 1 -5.81 4.81 -9.70
N SER A 2 -5.70 4.17 -10.87
CA SER A 2 -5.57 2.71 -10.98
C SER A 2 -4.74 2.32 -12.19
N ALA A 3 -4.14 1.13 -12.14
CA ALA A 3 -3.32 0.57 -13.21
C ALA A 3 -3.47 -0.96 -13.26
N LEU A 4 -3.44 -1.51 -14.48
CA LEU A 4 -3.32 -2.93 -14.74
C LEU A 4 -2.00 -3.15 -15.49
N VAL A 5 -1.14 -4.00 -14.93
CA VAL A 5 0.17 -4.32 -15.50
C VAL A 5 0.24 -5.83 -15.73
N LYS A 6 0.62 -6.23 -16.95
CA LYS A 6 0.89 -7.62 -17.29
C LYS A 6 2.39 -7.79 -17.57
N LEU A 7 3.04 -8.62 -16.77
CA LEU A 7 4.44 -9.01 -16.93
C LEU A 7 4.51 -10.50 -17.19
N GLY A 8 4.65 -10.88 -18.46
CA GLY A 8 4.57 -12.29 -18.87
C GLY A 8 3.24 -12.92 -18.48
N ASN A 9 3.28 -13.95 -17.63
CA ASN A 9 2.11 -14.67 -17.13
C ASN A 9 1.52 -14.06 -15.85
N THR A 10 2.15 -13.03 -15.29
CA THR A 10 1.68 -12.37 -14.08
C THR A 10 0.88 -11.12 -14.45
N THR A 11 -0.32 -11.00 -13.89
CA THR A 11 -1.16 -9.80 -14.02
C THR A 11 -1.35 -9.18 -12.65
N ILE A 12 -1.08 -7.89 -12.53
CA ILE A 12 -1.22 -7.11 -11.30
C ILE A 12 -2.25 -6.00 -11.56
N ILE A 13 -3.16 -5.82 -10.62
CA ILE A 13 -4.09 -4.70 -10.59
C ILE A 13 -3.79 -3.89 -9.34
N CYS A 14 -3.56 -2.59 -9.51
CA CYS A 14 -3.31 -1.66 -8.43
C CYS A 14 -4.35 -0.54 -8.46
N GLY A 15 -4.90 -0.21 -7.30
CA GLY A 15 -5.80 0.93 -7.09
C GLY A 15 -5.28 1.79 -5.95
N ILE A 16 -5.41 3.10 -6.11
CA ILE A 16 -5.06 4.09 -5.09
C ILE A 16 -6.35 4.73 -4.61
N LYS A 17 -6.58 4.65 -3.30
CA LYS A 17 -7.66 5.33 -2.58
C LYS A 17 -7.04 6.38 -1.66
N ALA A 18 -7.60 7.59 -1.67
CA ALA A 18 -7.20 8.67 -0.77
C ALA A 18 -8.39 9.02 0.13
N GLU A 19 -8.13 9.19 1.42
CA GLU A 19 -9.13 9.52 2.43
C GLU A 19 -8.55 10.56 3.39
N LEU A 20 -9.41 11.42 3.95
CA LEU A 20 -9.03 12.32 5.02
C LEU A 20 -8.97 11.53 6.32
N THR A 21 -7.87 11.68 7.04
CA THR A 21 -7.62 10.99 8.30
C THR A 21 -6.81 11.88 9.22
N ASN A 22 -6.88 11.61 10.52
CA ASN A 22 -6.02 12.28 11.48
C ASN A 22 -4.60 11.72 11.35
N PRO A 23 -3.57 12.59 11.34
CA PRO A 23 -2.19 12.13 11.36
C PRO A 23 -1.89 11.39 12.67
N THR A 24 -0.81 10.62 12.67
CA THR A 24 -0.35 9.95 13.89
C THR A 24 0.17 10.98 14.89
N VAL A 25 0.07 10.64 16.18
CA VAL A 25 0.55 11.52 17.28
C VAL A 25 2.04 11.82 17.15
N ASP A 26 2.81 10.86 16.66
CA ASP A 26 4.25 10.99 16.47
C ASP A 26 4.63 11.87 15.26
N ALA A 27 3.72 12.08 14.31
CA ALA A 27 3.97 12.81 13.08
C ALA A 27 2.78 13.68 12.62
N PRO A 28 2.39 14.71 13.40
CA PRO A 28 1.17 15.50 13.17
C PRO A 28 1.20 16.36 11.88
N GLY A 29 2.37 16.53 11.27
CA GLY A 29 2.56 17.26 10.01
C GLY A 29 2.79 16.37 8.79
N LYS A 30 2.62 15.05 8.91
CA LYS A 30 2.86 14.11 7.83
C LYS A 30 1.64 13.23 7.61
N GLY A 31 1.25 13.05 6.35
CA GLY A 31 0.32 11.98 5.97
C GLY A 31 0.99 10.61 6.03
N TYR A 32 0.21 9.57 5.75
CA TYR A 32 0.72 8.21 5.65
C TYR A 32 0.15 7.50 4.44
N ILE A 33 0.88 6.49 3.96
CA ILE A 33 0.51 5.63 2.85
C ILE A 33 0.48 4.21 3.39
N VAL A 34 -0.59 3.46 3.10
CA VAL A 34 -0.73 2.06 3.52
C VAL A 34 -0.81 1.19 2.27
N PRO A 35 0.31 0.62 1.80
CA PRO A 35 0.27 -0.35 0.71
C PRO A 35 -0.24 -1.69 1.25
N ASN A 36 -1.15 -2.31 0.50
CA ASN A 36 -1.66 -3.65 0.78
C ASN A 36 -1.59 -4.48 -0.49
N VAL A 37 -1.08 -5.70 -0.37
CA VAL A 37 -1.03 -6.70 -1.44
C VAL A 37 -1.93 -7.86 -1.04
N ASP A 38 -2.90 -8.14 -1.89
CA ASP A 38 -3.76 -9.32 -1.77
C ASP A 38 -3.39 -10.36 -2.81
N LEU A 39 -3.32 -11.62 -2.37
CA LEU A 39 -3.12 -12.79 -3.23
C LEU A 39 -4.36 -13.68 -3.15
N PRO A 40 -5.44 -13.35 -3.89
CA PRO A 40 -6.66 -14.14 -3.87
C PRO A 40 -6.44 -15.55 -4.47
N PRO A 41 -7.37 -16.50 -4.23
CA PRO A 41 -7.32 -17.83 -4.85
C PRO A 41 -7.27 -17.81 -6.39
N LEU A 42 -7.68 -16.70 -7.01
CA LEU A 42 -7.55 -16.48 -8.45
C LEU A 42 -6.08 -16.47 -8.93
N CYS A 43 -5.15 -16.06 -8.07
CA CYS A 43 -3.72 -16.02 -8.40
C CYS A 43 -3.10 -17.43 -8.41
N SER A 44 -3.57 -18.34 -7.55
CA SER A 44 -3.11 -19.72 -7.46
C SER A 44 -4.01 -20.52 -6.51
N SER A 45 -4.19 -21.81 -6.78
CA SER A 45 -4.87 -22.76 -5.89
C SER A 45 -4.19 -22.94 -4.52
N ARG A 46 -2.97 -22.42 -4.35
CA ARG A 46 -2.26 -22.40 -3.06
C ARG A 46 -2.77 -21.31 -2.12
N PHE A 47 -3.32 -20.22 -2.66
CA PHE A 47 -3.86 -19.15 -1.84
C PHE A 47 -5.24 -19.51 -1.33
N ARG A 48 -5.49 -19.24 -0.04
CA ARG A 48 -6.75 -19.52 0.64
C ARG A 48 -7.47 -18.21 0.93
N PRO A 49 -8.81 -18.18 0.87
CA PRO A 49 -9.58 -17.05 1.38
C PRO A 49 -9.30 -16.84 2.88
N GLY A 50 -9.29 -15.59 3.33
CA GLY A 50 -9.06 -15.23 4.72
C GLY A 50 -8.05 -14.09 4.85
N PRO A 51 -7.45 -13.92 6.04
CA PRO A 51 -6.37 -12.96 6.25
C PRO A 51 -5.21 -13.18 5.28
N PRO A 52 -4.45 -12.13 4.92
CA PRO A 52 -3.31 -12.25 4.03
C PRO A 52 -2.30 -13.24 4.61
N GLY A 53 -1.90 -14.22 3.80
CA GLY A 53 -0.84 -15.17 4.16
C GLY A 53 0.54 -14.51 4.18
N GLU A 54 1.55 -15.25 4.64
CA GLU A 54 2.93 -14.75 4.82
C GLU A 54 3.49 -14.05 3.57
N GLN A 55 3.29 -14.62 2.38
CA GLN A 55 3.76 -14.02 1.12
C GLN A 55 3.12 -12.65 0.83
N ALA A 56 1.82 -12.51 1.09
CA ALA A 56 1.09 -11.27 0.88
C ALA A 56 1.52 -10.20 1.91
N GLN A 57 1.74 -10.60 3.16
CA GLN A 57 2.24 -9.73 4.23
C GLN A 57 3.68 -9.25 3.93
N ALA A 58 4.57 -10.17 3.56
CA ALA A 58 5.95 -9.85 3.20
C ALA A 58 6.03 -8.92 1.98
N ALA A 59 5.21 -9.17 0.94
CA ALA A 59 5.13 -8.28 -0.22
C ALA A 59 4.59 -6.89 0.13
N SER A 60 3.58 -6.81 0.99
CA SER A 60 3.02 -5.53 1.47
C SER A 60 4.07 -4.73 2.23
N GLN A 61 4.79 -5.37 3.15
CA GLN A 61 5.85 -4.74 3.93
C GLN A 61 7.01 -4.28 3.03
N PHE A 62 7.43 -5.13 2.08
CA PHE A 62 8.48 -4.78 1.15
C PHE A 62 8.13 -3.53 0.30
N ILE A 63 6.88 -3.42 -0.15
CA ILE A 63 6.41 -2.22 -0.86
C ILE A 63 6.38 -1.01 0.07
N ALA A 64 5.96 -1.18 1.34
CA ALA A 64 5.99 -0.10 2.32
C ALA A 64 7.42 0.43 2.54
N ASP A 65 8.39 -0.47 2.71
CA ASP A 65 9.79 -0.12 2.92
C ASP A 65 10.39 0.58 1.69
N ILE A 66 10.02 0.17 0.47
CA ILE A 66 10.44 0.86 -0.76
C ILE A 66 9.86 2.27 -0.82
N ILE A 67 8.57 2.44 -0.55
CA ILE A 67 7.92 3.76 -0.58
C ILE A 67 8.57 4.69 0.47
N GLU A 68 8.87 4.16 1.65
CA GLU A 68 9.53 4.91 2.72
C GLU A 68 10.96 5.32 2.36
N SER A 69 11.78 4.35 1.93
CA SER A 69 13.21 4.55 1.69
C SER A 69 13.53 5.35 0.43
N SER A 70 12.65 5.31 -0.57
CA SER A 70 12.87 5.98 -1.85
C SER A 70 12.45 7.45 -1.86
N GLU A 71 11.70 7.91 -0.84
CA GLU A 71 11.14 9.27 -0.75
C GLU A 71 10.38 9.72 -2.02
N VAL A 72 9.85 8.77 -2.80
CA VAL A 72 9.14 9.04 -4.07
C VAL A 72 7.89 9.91 -3.87
N ILE A 73 7.31 9.88 -2.66
CA ILE A 73 6.19 10.71 -2.26
C ILE A 73 6.55 11.38 -0.94
N LYS A 74 6.56 12.71 -0.92
CA LYS A 74 6.76 13.49 0.30
C LYS A 74 5.48 13.45 1.14
N LYS A 75 5.60 12.97 2.37
CA LYS A 75 4.44 12.83 3.27
C LYS A 75 3.93 14.17 3.77
N GLU A 76 4.77 15.19 3.75
CA GLU A 76 4.43 16.57 4.10
C GLU A 76 3.43 17.16 3.10
N ASP A 77 3.56 16.79 1.81
CA ASP A 77 2.64 17.22 0.75
C ASP A 77 1.26 16.56 0.89
N LEU A 78 1.17 15.46 1.64
CA LEU A 78 -0.09 14.79 1.99
C LEU A 78 -0.79 15.43 3.21
N CYS A 79 -0.14 16.36 3.91
CA CYS A 79 -0.72 17.05 5.05
C CYS A 79 -1.53 18.27 4.60
N ILE A 80 -2.86 18.19 4.68
CA ILE A 80 -3.77 19.28 4.30
C ILE A 80 -3.80 20.38 5.37
N GLY A 81 -3.67 19.98 6.63
CA GLY A 81 -3.57 20.88 7.77
C GLY A 81 -2.93 20.12 8.92
N ARG A 82 -2.04 20.80 9.67
CA ARG A 82 -1.42 20.19 10.84
C ARG A 82 -2.50 19.82 11.85
N GLY A 83 -2.47 18.56 12.31
CA GLY A 83 -3.32 18.13 13.41
C GLY A 83 -3.10 19.01 14.63
N LYS A 84 -4.17 19.30 15.37
CA LYS A 84 -4.07 19.91 16.70
C LYS A 84 -3.53 18.91 17.70
#